data_AF-A0A4Q2S7V5-F1
#
_entry.id   AF-A0A4Q2S7V5-F1
#
_cell.length_a   1.000
_cell.length_b   1.000
_cell.length_c   1.000
_cell.angle_alpha   90.00
_cell.angle_beta   90.00
_cell.angle_gamma   90.00
#
_symmetry.space_group_name_H-M   'P 1'
#
loop_
_entity.id
_entity.type
_entity.pdbx_description
1 polymer ?
#
loop_
_entity_poly.entity_id
_entity_poly.type
_entity_poly.pdbx_seq_one_letter_code
_entity_poly.pdbx_strand_id
1 'polypeptide(L)'
;MRLARSLVPALVATAGLAAPVVLAPTAHAAAPTCGGLKATIVGNNKANTITGTPQRDVIAARGGNDTIRGIGGNDVICGGDGADTILGGDGNDRIWGDEDLVRIDQFGRVVKKGDTISGGAGDDTIDLGLDPRPATAGTRVVIDGLSYADAPAAVVVDFRAAATSVITADGTDTISGYGEGIRVIGSPQGDMIKGTNSDDVIHGRGGDDLLYGQGGDDTIVGDSDGVAGNDRLYGDAGDDAVTGSVGIDTFVGGSGSDVLTSTSESHQSFRGGSGVDTITFPIPLESGFVAKGHGGQDKLRLLPNANPLAKPTVRIDQLKKSTIRDLQPYTLEGKINGFSDIVLPARALSIFKGSNDSEVITAHPDHRAMIYGRGGADVMTGSRQPDRLDGGNGFDIARGRGGNDTCKNAEKRSSC
;
A
#
# COMPACT_ATOMS: atom_id res chain seq x y z
N MET A 1 18.97 11.76 -114.94
CA MET A 1 19.76 12.95 -115.32
C MET A 1 20.35 13.54 -114.04
N ARG A 2 21.68 13.47 -113.89
CA ARG A 2 22.59 14.24 -113.02
C ARG A 2 21.99 15.18 -111.95
N LEU A 3 22.35 15.05 -110.66
CA LEU A 3 23.48 15.75 -109.99
C LEU A 3 23.39 15.64 -108.45
N ALA A 4 24.56 15.47 -107.84
CA ALA A 4 24.81 15.39 -106.40
C ALA A 4 24.67 16.75 -105.68
N ARG A 5 24.44 16.72 -104.36
CA ARG A 5 24.88 17.77 -103.40
C ARG A 5 24.95 17.28 -101.95
N SER A 6 26.20 17.09 -101.50
CA SER A 6 26.85 17.43 -100.21
C SER A 6 26.05 17.40 -98.89
N LEU A 7 26.57 16.58 -97.94
CA LEU A 7 26.30 16.60 -96.50
C LEU A 7 26.93 17.80 -95.79
N VAL A 8 26.21 18.36 -94.81
CA VAL A 8 26.77 18.91 -93.56
C VAL A 8 25.80 18.55 -92.42
N PRO A 9 26.22 17.87 -91.33
CA PRO A 9 25.35 17.58 -90.19
C PRO A 9 25.31 18.77 -89.22
N ALA A 10 24.11 19.26 -88.91
CA ALA A 10 23.88 20.28 -87.91
C ALA A 10 23.89 19.66 -86.50
N LEU A 11 24.87 20.07 -85.69
CA LEU A 11 25.00 19.74 -84.28
C LEU A 11 24.00 20.59 -83.48
N VAL A 12 22.93 19.97 -82.96
CA VAL A 12 22.00 20.63 -82.04
C VAL A 12 22.52 20.43 -80.62
N ALA A 13 23.10 21.48 -80.04
CA ALA A 13 23.51 21.49 -78.64
C ALA A 13 22.29 21.73 -77.74
N THR A 14 21.89 20.73 -76.97
CA THR A 14 20.87 20.85 -75.92
C THR A 14 21.49 21.54 -74.71
N ALA A 15 21.13 22.81 -74.48
CA ALA A 15 21.46 23.53 -73.25
C ALA A 15 20.61 22.98 -72.09
N GLY A 16 21.20 22.12 -71.27
CA GLY A 16 20.60 21.69 -70.00
C GLY A 16 20.72 22.81 -68.96
N LEU A 17 19.59 23.41 -68.60
CA LEU A 17 19.48 24.27 -67.42
C LEU A 17 19.63 23.39 -66.17
N ALA A 18 20.83 23.36 -65.58
CA ALA A 18 21.02 22.82 -64.25
C ALA A 18 20.39 23.78 -63.24
N ALA A 19 19.24 23.40 -62.68
CA ALA A 19 18.68 24.09 -61.53
C ALA A 19 19.66 23.95 -60.34
N PRO A 20 19.96 25.02 -59.60
CA PRO A 20 20.79 24.92 -58.41
C PRO A 20 20.06 24.02 -57.39
N VAL A 21 20.73 22.94 -56.98
CA VAL A 21 20.31 22.14 -55.84
C VAL A 21 20.42 23.02 -54.61
N VAL A 22 19.30 23.57 -54.16
CA VAL A 22 19.21 24.18 -52.83
C VAL A 22 19.23 23.02 -51.83
N LEU A 23 20.39 22.81 -51.21
CA LEU A 23 20.49 21.99 -50.00
C LEU A 23 19.63 22.67 -48.93
N ALA A 24 18.43 22.14 -48.69
CA ALA A 24 17.68 22.50 -47.50
C ALA A 24 18.59 22.22 -46.29
N PRO A 25 18.71 23.14 -45.31
CA PRO A 25 19.41 22.83 -44.08
C PRO A 25 18.78 21.55 -43.52
N THR A 26 19.61 20.58 -43.14
CA THR A 26 19.16 19.42 -42.39
C THR A 26 18.34 19.94 -41.22
N ALA A 27 17.08 19.51 -41.11
CA ALA A 27 16.24 19.85 -39.97
C ALA A 27 17.00 19.43 -38.71
N HIS A 28 17.61 20.39 -38.02
CA HIS A 28 18.16 20.16 -36.70
C HIS A 28 16.97 19.75 -35.85
N ALA A 29 17.04 18.55 -35.28
CA ALA A 29 16.05 18.12 -34.30
C ALA A 29 15.89 19.26 -33.28
N ALA A 30 14.65 19.66 -33.03
CA ALA A 30 14.36 20.73 -32.08
C ALA A 30 15.07 20.41 -30.76
N ALA A 31 15.68 21.42 -30.14
CA ALA A 31 16.35 21.22 -28.86
C ALA A 31 15.31 20.67 -27.85
N PRO A 32 15.66 19.64 -27.05
CA PRO A 32 14.76 19.12 -26.02
C PRO A 32 14.29 20.24 -25.10
N THR A 33 13.03 20.15 -24.70
CA THR A 33 12.39 21.14 -23.82
C THR A 33 11.68 20.45 -22.67
N CYS A 34 11.60 21.13 -21.53
CA CYS A 34 10.75 20.75 -20.40
C CYS A 34 9.92 21.96 -19.97
N GLY A 35 8.61 21.79 -19.74
CA GLY A 35 7.73 22.90 -19.38
C GLY A 35 7.72 24.08 -20.38
N GLY A 36 8.01 23.82 -21.67
CA GLY A 36 8.15 24.85 -22.70
C GLY A 36 9.47 25.62 -22.70
N LEU A 37 10.42 25.24 -21.84
CA LEU A 37 11.75 25.85 -21.74
C LEU A 37 12.81 24.95 -22.35
N LYS A 38 13.84 25.55 -22.95
CA LYS A 38 14.98 24.81 -23.50
C LYS A 38 15.77 24.14 -22.37
N ALA A 39 15.96 22.83 -22.47
CA ALA A 39 16.70 22.06 -21.47
C ALA A 39 18.19 22.46 -21.42
N THR A 40 18.70 22.62 -20.19
CA THR A 40 20.13 22.81 -19.88
C THR A 40 20.83 21.46 -19.70
N ILE A 41 20.09 20.46 -19.21
CA ILE A 41 20.58 19.11 -18.96
C ILE A 41 19.62 18.12 -19.66
N VAL A 42 20.16 17.22 -20.46
CA VAL A 42 19.37 16.29 -21.27
C VAL A 42 19.89 14.87 -21.11
N GLY A 43 19.00 13.95 -20.77
CA GLY A 43 19.25 12.52 -20.79
C GLY A 43 19.12 11.90 -22.18
N ASN A 44 18.86 10.61 -22.23
CA ASN A 44 18.62 9.84 -23.44
C ASN A 44 17.52 8.79 -23.20
N ASN A 45 17.21 7.96 -24.19
CA ASN A 45 16.11 6.98 -24.08
C ASN A 45 16.55 5.68 -23.35
N LYS A 46 17.39 5.81 -22.32
CA LYS A 46 17.80 4.73 -21.41
C LYS A 46 17.88 5.32 -20.01
N ALA A 47 17.80 4.46 -19.00
CA ALA A 47 18.05 4.81 -17.60
C ALA A 47 19.34 5.65 -17.43
N ASN A 48 19.20 6.80 -16.78
CA ASN A 48 20.22 7.79 -16.53
C ASN A 48 20.31 8.11 -15.03
N THR A 49 21.46 8.61 -14.62
CA THR A 49 21.63 9.26 -13.33
C THR A 49 22.01 10.71 -13.61
N ILE A 50 21.10 11.62 -13.30
CA ILE A 50 21.21 13.04 -13.62
C ILE A 50 21.29 13.82 -12.31
N THR A 51 22.32 14.65 -12.19
CA THR A 51 22.47 15.59 -11.08
C THR A 51 22.57 16.99 -11.66
N GLY A 52 21.69 17.88 -11.20
CA GLY A 52 21.68 19.30 -11.50
C GLY A 52 22.80 20.06 -10.79
N THR A 53 22.64 21.37 -10.76
CA THR A 53 23.55 22.33 -10.15
C THR A 53 22.82 23.09 -9.04
N PRO A 54 23.51 23.81 -8.13
CA PRO A 54 22.84 24.65 -7.13
C PRO A 54 22.15 25.90 -7.70
N GLN A 55 21.94 25.94 -9.02
CA GLN A 55 21.30 27.02 -9.76
C GLN A 55 20.12 26.44 -10.51
N ARG A 56 19.19 27.32 -10.89
CA ARG A 56 18.05 26.96 -11.74
C ARG A 56 18.49 26.19 -13.00
N ASP A 57 18.03 24.95 -13.07
CA ASP A 57 18.21 24.02 -14.16
C ASP A 57 16.89 23.77 -14.92
N VAL A 58 17.04 23.30 -16.17
CA VAL A 58 15.94 22.75 -16.96
C VAL A 58 16.36 21.36 -17.41
N ILE A 59 15.80 20.34 -16.78
CA ILE A 59 16.18 18.94 -16.93
C ILE A 59 15.13 18.22 -17.77
N ALA A 60 15.56 17.52 -18.83
CA ALA A 60 14.71 16.62 -19.59
C ALA A 60 15.39 15.24 -19.68
N ALA A 61 14.93 14.27 -18.88
CA ALA A 61 15.59 12.96 -18.76
C ALA A 61 15.27 12.02 -19.94
N ARG A 62 14.04 12.11 -20.43
CA ARG A 62 13.49 11.58 -21.68
C ARG A 62 12.92 10.17 -21.56
N GLY A 63 13.72 9.13 -21.45
CA GLY A 63 13.14 7.79 -21.48
C GLY A 63 14.01 6.74 -20.79
N GLY A 64 13.36 5.71 -20.26
CA GLY A 64 13.99 4.78 -19.34
C GLY A 64 13.90 5.26 -17.90
N ASN A 65 14.12 4.35 -16.95
CA ASN A 65 13.96 4.65 -15.53
C ASN A 65 15.14 5.50 -15.03
N ASP A 66 14.90 6.79 -14.87
CA ASP A 66 15.89 7.80 -14.55
C ASP A 66 15.96 8.05 -13.04
N THR A 67 17.15 8.46 -12.56
CA THR A 67 17.34 8.99 -11.20
C THR A 67 17.81 10.42 -11.33
N ILE A 68 16.98 11.37 -10.91
CA ILE A 68 17.18 12.80 -11.12
C ILE A 68 17.28 13.50 -9.76
N ARG A 69 18.27 14.38 -9.63
CA ARG A 69 18.43 15.27 -8.47
C ARG A 69 18.64 16.70 -8.97
N GLY A 70 17.67 17.60 -8.74
CA GLY A 70 17.79 19.03 -9.09
C GLY A 70 18.79 19.77 -8.20
N ILE A 71 18.86 19.36 -6.94
CA ILE A 71 19.72 19.82 -5.85
C ILE A 71 19.35 21.19 -5.27
N GLY A 72 19.46 22.29 -6.00
CA GLY A 72 19.17 23.60 -5.44
C GLY A 72 18.88 24.64 -6.51
N GLY A 73 18.02 25.62 -6.20
CA GLY A 73 17.49 26.56 -7.18
C GLY A 73 16.10 26.14 -7.65
N ASN A 74 15.42 27.03 -8.38
CA ASN A 74 14.04 26.79 -8.82
C ASN A 74 14.04 26.08 -10.19
N ASP A 75 14.06 24.77 -10.16
CA ASP A 75 14.28 23.90 -11.30
C ASP A 75 13.01 23.60 -12.08
N VAL A 76 13.19 23.14 -13.32
CA VAL A 76 12.12 22.64 -14.19
C VAL A 76 12.53 21.26 -14.67
N ILE A 77 11.88 20.22 -14.16
CA ILE A 77 12.29 18.82 -14.32
C ILE A 77 11.19 18.02 -15.00
N CYS A 78 11.54 17.31 -16.07
CA CYS A 78 10.66 16.35 -16.74
C CYS A 78 11.35 14.98 -16.72
N GLY A 79 10.70 14.00 -16.09
CA GLY A 79 11.13 12.60 -16.07
C GLY A 79 11.11 12.02 -17.48
N GLY A 80 9.93 12.01 -18.09
CA GLY A 80 9.72 11.44 -19.41
C GLY A 80 9.17 10.02 -19.30
N ASP A 81 9.48 9.15 -20.25
CA ASP A 81 8.94 7.79 -20.27
C ASP A 81 9.72 6.90 -19.28
N GLY A 82 9.12 6.37 -18.24
CA GLY A 82 9.86 5.54 -17.31
C GLY A 82 9.23 5.35 -15.95
N ALA A 83 9.95 4.65 -15.09
CA ALA A 83 9.65 4.65 -13.66
C ALA A 83 10.78 5.40 -12.97
N ASP A 84 10.62 6.70 -12.87
CA ASP A 84 11.64 7.64 -12.49
C ASP A 84 11.68 7.85 -10.98
N THR A 85 12.83 8.31 -10.50
CA THR A 85 13.01 8.76 -9.14
C THR A 85 13.54 10.19 -9.19
N ILE A 86 12.71 11.14 -8.81
CA ILE A 86 12.97 12.56 -8.94
C ILE A 86 13.04 13.19 -7.55
N LEU A 87 14.13 13.88 -7.27
CA LEU A 87 14.29 14.77 -6.12
C LEU A 87 14.54 16.18 -6.66
N GLY A 88 13.62 17.11 -6.42
CA GLY A 88 13.79 18.52 -6.80
C GLY A 88 14.96 19.14 -6.03
N GLY A 89 14.86 19.17 -4.70
CA GLY A 89 15.91 19.67 -3.82
C GLY A 89 15.47 20.94 -3.12
N ASP A 90 16.38 21.90 -2.93
CA ASP A 90 16.04 23.20 -2.36
C ASP A 90 15.52 24.15 -3.44
N GLY A 91 14.39 24.82 -3.24
CA GLY A 91 13.87 25.80 -4.18
C GLY A 91 12.40 25.56 -4.51
N ASN A 92 11.82 26.44 -5.32
CA ASN A 92 10.45 26.24 -5.81
C ASN A 92 10.53 25.62 -7.19
N ASP A 93 10.39 24.30 -7.24
CA ASP A 93 10.58 23.48 -8.41
C ASP A 93 9.27 23.24 -9.15
N ARG A 94 9.41 22.94 -10.45
CA ARG A 94 8.31 22.47 -11.28
C ARG A 94 8.66 21.13 -11.89
N ILE A 95 7.95 20.10 -11.49
CA ILE A 95 8.29 18.70 -11.77
C ILE A 95 7.14 18.02 -12.50
N TRP A 96 7.46 17.32 -13.58
CA TRP A 96 6.56 16.39 -14.27
C TRP A 96 7.17 15.00 -14.25
N GLY A 97 6.37 14.02 -13.80
CA GLY A 97 6.69 12.60 -13.96
C GLY A 97 6.67 12.18 -15.44
N ASP A 98 5.63 12.64 -16.16
CA ASP A 98 5.29 12.28 -17.53
C ASP A 98 4.71 10.85 -17.64
N GLU A 99 5.29 9.93 -18.43
CA GLU A 99 4.67 8.63 -18.76
C GLU A 99 5.28 7.47 -17.96
N ASP A 100 4.46 6.57 -17.41
CA ASP A 100 4.91 5.41 -16.63
C ASP A 100 5.71 4.39 -17.45
N LEU A 101 6.53 3.60 -16.76
CA LEU A 101 7.08 2.37 -17.31
C LEU A 101 5.95 1.36 -17.61
N VAL A 102 5.82 0.98 -18.87
CA VAL A 102 4.99 -0.16 -19.30
C VAL A 102 5.84 -1.25 -19.96
N ARG A 103 5.79 -2.48 -19.43
CA ARG A 103 6.48 -3.64 -20.03
C ARG A 103 5.75 -4.95 -19.79
N ILE A 104 6.15 -6.01 -20.50
CA ILE A 104 5.69 -7.38 -20.26
C ILE A 104 6.80 -8.14 -19.50
N ASP A 105 6.46 -8.81 -18.40
CA ASP A 105 7.40 -9.64 -17.65
C ASP A 105 7.60 -11.03 -18.27
N GLN A 106 8.51 -11.82 -17.70
CA GLN A 106 8.85 -13.18 -18.18
C GLN A 106 7.67 -14.17 -18.15
N PHE A 107 6.55 -13.81 -17.52
CA PHE A 107 5.34 -14.62 -17.42
C PHE A 107 4.20 -14.08 -18.31
N GLY A 108 4.48 -13.10 -19.17
CA GLY A 108 3.48 -12.51 -20.07
C GLY A 108 2.57 -11.49 -19.38
N ARG A 109 2.89 -11.04 -18.16
CA ARG A 109 2.09 -10.06 -17.42
C ARG A 109 2.52 -8.65 -17.76
N VAL A 110 1.55 -7.74 -17.87
CA VAL A 110 1.83 -6.31 -18.00
C VAL A 110 2.27 -5.78 -16.63
N VAL A 111 3.44 -5.15 -16.59
CA VAL A 111 3.97 -4.42 -15.44
C VAL A 111 3.92 -2.96 -15.78
N LYS A 112 3.15 -2.21 -14.99
CA LYS A 112 3.14 -0.75 -14.96
C LYS A 112 3.84 -0.29 -13.69
N LYS A 113 4.75 0.68 -13.80
CA LYS A 113 5.40 1.27 -12.65
C LYS A 113 5.53 2.76 -12.89
N GLY A 114 4.86 3.53 -12.05
CA GLY A 114 4.97 4.97 -12.04
C GLY A 114 6.11 5.49 -11.18
N ASP A 115 6.12 6.80 -11.07
CA ASP A 115 7.25 7.56 -10.57
C ASP A 115 7.29 7.64 -9.06
N THR A 116 8.43 8.06 -8.54
CA THR A 116 8.58 8.49 -7.14
C THR A 116 9.20 9.88 -7.14
N ILE A 117 8.41 10.86 -6.73
CA ILE A 117 8.77 12.28 -6.78
C ILE A 117 8.83 12.85 -5.37
N SER A 118 9.89 13.58 -5.08
CA SER A 118 10.02 14.44 -3.91
C SER A 118 10.34 15.84 -4.42
N GLY A 119 9.50 16.82 -4.06
CA GLY A 119 9.77 18.22 -4.37
C GLY A 119 11.03 18.68 -3.64
N GLY A 120 11.06 18.46 -2.32
CA GLY A 120 12.17 18.83 -1.46
C GLY A 120 11.74 20.00 -0.59
N ALA A 121 12.63 20.97 -0.38
CA ALA A 121 12.35 22.14 0.43
C ALA A 121 11.91 23.31 -0.47
N GLY A 122 10.77 23.94 -0.18
CA GLY A 122 10.23 25.04 -0.97
C GLY A 122 8.79 24.80 -1.39
N ASP A 123 8.22 25.74 -2.14
CA ASP A 123 6.83 25.60 -2.63
C ASP A 123 6.86 25.01 -4.05
N ASP A 124 6.69 23.70 -4.16
CA ASP A 124 6.84 22.98 -5.43
C ASP A 124 5.53 22.82 -6.19
N THR A 125 5.62 22.64 -7.51
CA THR A 125 4.50 22.21 -8.34
C THR A 125 4.83 20.89 -9.01
N ILE A 126 4.10 19.85 -8.64
CA ILE A 126 4.33 18.49 -9.12
C ILE A 126 3.10 18.01 -9.91
N ASP A 127 3.35 17.56 -11.13
CA ASP A 127 2.40 16.80 -11.92
C ASP A 127 2.93 15.37 -12.02
N LEU A 128 2.23 14.44 -11.38
CA LEU A 128 2.63 13.03 -11.38
C LEU A 128 2.47 12.37 -12.76
N GLY A 129 1.77 13.02 -13.70
CA GLY A 129 1.33 12.37 -14.93
C GLY A 129 -0.01 11.66 -14.73
N LEU A 130 -0.91 11.76 -15.71
CA LEU A 130 -2.18 11.04 -15.70
C LEU A 130 -2.09 9.84 -16.61
N ASP A 131 -1.79 8.69 -16.03
CA ASP A 131 -1.80 7.44 -16.77
C ASP A 131 -3.11 6.68 -16.52
N PRO A 132 -4.01 6.61 -17.53
CA PRO A 132 -5.20 5.77 -17.43
C PRO A 132 -4.75 4.31 -17.31
N ARG A 133 -5.00 3.73 -16.13
CA ARG A 133 -4.54 2.39 -15.77
C ARG A 133 -5.72 1.45 -15.56
N PRO A 134 -6.42 1.00 -16.62
CA PRO A 134 -7.33 -0.13 -16.44
C PRO A 134 -6.49 -1.35 -16.05
N ALA A 135 -6.55 -1.71 -14.77
CA ALA A 135 -5.95 -2.93 -14.24
C ALA A 135 -6.72 -4.12 -14.81
N THR A 136 -6.26 -4.66 -15.94
CA THR A 136 -6.75 -5.97 -16.40
C THR A 136 -6.18 -7.07 -15.51
N ALA A 137 -6.96 -8.15 -15.29
CA ALA A 137 -6.51 -9.30 -14.53
C ALA A 137 -5.12 -9.79 -15.01
N GLY A 138 -4.16 -9.87 -14.08
CA GLY A 138 -2.76 -10.22 -14.38
C GLY A 138 -1.82 -9.03 -14.60
N THR A 139 -2.28 -7.79 -14.42
CA THR A 139 -1.42 -6.59 -14.43
C THR A 139 -0.85 -6.35 -13.03
N ARG A 140 0.44 -6.02 -12.94
CA ARG A 140 1.04 -5.47 -11.71
C ARG A 140 1.22 -3.98 -11.90
N VAL A 141 0.51 -3.19 -11.10
CA VAL A 141 0.58 -1.73 -11.11
C VAL A 141 1.31 -1.27 -9.86
N VAL A 142 2.28 -0.40 -10.04
CA VAL A 142 2.77 0.51 -8.99
C VAL A 142 2.38 1.88 -9.49
N ILE A 143 1.47 2.54 -8.79
CA ILE A 143 0.98 3.88 -9.13
C ILE A 143 2.07 4.93 -8.95
N ASP A 144 1.81 6.18 -9.29
CA ASP A 144 2.74 7.28 -9.02
C ASP A 144 2.79 7.56 -7.54
N GLY A 145 3.92 8.10 -7.08
CA GLY A 145 4.06 8.38 -5.67
C GLY A 145 4.85 9.62 -5.32
N LEU A 146 4.44 10.20 -4.20
CA LEU A 146 5.13 11.27 -3.52
C LEU A 146 5.96 10.72 -2.37
N SER A 147 7.12 11.32 -2.16
CA SER A 147 7.98 10.99 -1.03
C SER A 147 8.36 12.23 -0.24
N TYR A 148 7.87 12.26 0.99
CA TYR A 148 8.24 13.23 2.03
C TYR A 148 9.15 12.57 3.09
N ALA A 149 9.86 11.51 2.71
CA ALA A 149 10.60 10.69 3.64
C ALA A 149 11.70 11.45 4.42
N ASP A 150 12.22 12.53 3.84
CA ASP A 150 13.25 13.37 4.45
C ASP A 150 12.69 14.71 4.95
N ALA A 151 11.36 14.92 4.87
CA ALA A 151 10.73 16.14 5.34
C ALA A 151 10.94 16.31 6.87
N PRO A 152 11.30 17.53 7.32
CA PRO A 152 11.45 17.83 8.74
C PRO A 152 10.14 18.21 9.44
N ALA A 153 9.07 18.41 8.67
CA ALA A 153 7.73 18.74 9.16
C ALA A 153 6.70 17.72 8.69
N ALA A 154 5.65 17.56 9.51
CA ALA A 154 4.54 16.67 9.24
C ALA A 154 3.85 17.01 7.90
N VAL A 155 3.53 15.97 7.16
CA VAL A 155 2.77 16.00 5.92
C VAL A 155 1.29 16.15 6.24
N VAL A 156 0.67 17.22 5.76
CA VAL A 156 -0.77 17.43 5.87
C VAL A 156 -1.37 17.57 4.47
N VAL A 157 -2.22 16.62 4.09
CA VAL A 157 -2.84 16.58 2.77
C VAL A 157 -4.22 15.92 2.77
N ASP A 158 -5.06 16.37 1.84
CA ASP A 158 -6.38 15.83 1.57
C ASP A 158 -6.58 15.65 0.05
N PHE A 159 -6.37 14.42 -0.45
CA PHE A 159 -6.44 14.11 -1.89
C PHE A 159 -7.85 13.89 -2.42
N ARG A 160 -8.90 14.11 -1.61
CA ARG A 160 -10.30 13.96 -2.06
C ARG A 160 -10.68 14.95 -3.17
N ALA A 161 -9.88 16.01 -3.37
CA ALA A 161 -10.02 16.91 -4.50
C ALA A 161 -9.54 16.23 -5.80
N ALA A 162 -10.40 16.13 -6.81
CA ALA A 162 -10.16 15.29 -7.98
C ALA A 162 -9.13 15.83 -9.03
N ALA A 163 -8.42 16.93 -8.79
CA ALA A 163 -7.56 17.53 -9.82
C ALA A 163 -6.25 18.13 -9.31
N THR A 164 -6.30 18.80 -8.15
CA THR A 164 -5.12 19.42 -7.56
C THR A 164 -5.28 19.46 -6.05
N SER A 165 -4.22 19.11 -5.33
CA SER A 165 -4.15 19.16 -3.87
C SER A 165 -2.98 20.01 -3.43
N VAL A 166 -3.12 20.62 -2.26
CA VAL A 166 -2.04 21.33 -1.60
C VAL A 166 -1.55 20.47 -0.45
N ILE A 167 -0.23 20.30 -0.37
CA ILE A 167 0.45 19.58 0.71
C ILE A 167 1.22 20.57 1.54
N THR A 168 1.04 20.53 2.85
CA THR A 168 1.94 21.23 3.77
C THR A 168 2.95 20.23 4.30
N ALA A 169 4.23 20.45 4.04
CA ALA A 169 5.35 19.64 4.51
C ALA A 169 6.61 20.53 4.68
N ASP A 170 7.69 20.30 3.92
CA ASP A 170 8.88 21.16 3.88
C ASP A 170 8.68 22.40 2.98
N GLY A 171 7.52 23.04 3.12
CA GLY A 171 6.98 24.00 2.18
C GLY A 171 5.52 23.71 1.83
N THR A 172 4.98 24.43 0.85
CA THR A 172 3.59 24.26 0.38
C THR A 172 3.56 23.79 -1.07
N ASP A 173 3.43 22.49 -1.27
CA ASP A 173 3.45 21.89 -2.59
C ASP A 173 2.06 21.86 -3.21
N THR A 174 2.02 21.98 -4.53
CA THR A 174 0.81 21.81 -5.35
C THR A 174 0.98 20.57 -6.21
N ILE A 175 0.13 19.57 -5.98
CA ILE A 175 0.19 18.27 -6.65
C ILE A 175 -0.99 18.10 -7.60
N SER A 176 -0.76 17.50 -8.77
CA SER A 176 -1.77 17.01 -9.70
C SER A 176 -1.37 15.64 -10.27
N GLY A 177 -2.25 15.01 -11.06
CA GLY A 177 -1.95 13.73 -11.71
C GLY A 177 -2.35 12.46 -10.92
N TYR A 178 -2.95 12.59 -9.73
CA TYR A 178 -3.27 11.46 -8.85
C TYR A 178 -4.71 10.90 -8.98
N GLY A 179 -5.41 11.15 -10.08
CA GLY A 179 -6.85 10.86 -10.21
C GLY A 179 -7.25 9.38 -10.13
N GLU A 180 -6.30 8.46 -10.28
CA GLU A 180 -6.50 7.00 -10.30
C GLU A 180 -5.77 6.31 -9.13
N GLY A 181 -5.66 7.01 -7.99
CA GLY A 181 -4.94 6.56 -6.81
C GLY A 181 -3.53 7.15 -6.72
N ILE A 182 -2.98 7.16 -5.51
CA ILE A 182 -1.65 7.70 -5.20
C ILE A 182 -0.88 6.83 -4.20
N ARG A 183 0.44 6.78 -4.37
CA ARG A 183 1.34 6.33 -3.30
C ARG A 183 1.90 7.51 -2.54
N VAL A 184 1.80 7.50 -1.21
CA VAL A 184 2.38 8.55 -0.37
C VAL A 184 3.31 7.91 0.65
N ILE A 185 4.55 8.38 0.65
CA ILE A 185 5.50 8.09 1.73
C ILE A 185 5.56 9.34 2.61
N GLY A 186 5.05 9.21 3.83
CA GLY A 186 5.01 10.23 4.86
C GLY A 186 6.39 10.62 5.40
N SER A 187 6.37 11.58 6.31
CA SER A 187 7.53 12.06 7.04
C SER A 187 7.83 11.18 8.27
N PRO A 188 8.93 11.42 8.99
CA PRO A 188 9.13 10.86 10.32
C PRO A 188 8.35 11.56 11.46
N GLN A 189 7.37 12.40 11.14
CA GLN A 189 6.55 13.16 12.09
C GLN A 189 5.08 12.74 12.01
N GLY A 190 4.27 13.14 12.98
CA GLY A 190 2.83 12.80 13.00
C GLY A 190 2.07 13.47 11.86
N ASP A 191 1.87 12.72 10.80
CA ASP A 191 1.28 13.11 9.54
C ASP A 191 -0.27 13.06 9.59
N MET A 192 -0.90 13.85 8.73
CA MET A 192 -2.33 13.77 8.46
C MET A 192 -2.55 13.62 6.95
N ILE A 193 -2.75 12.39 6.50
CA ILE A 193 -2.88 12.04 5.09
C ILE A 193 -4.26 11.45 4.87
N LYS A 194 -5.03 12.05 3.94
CA LYS A 194 -6.23 11.42 3.39
C LYS A 194 -5.99 11.12 1.93
N GLY A 195 -6.19 9.86 1.57
CA GLY A 195 -6.18 9.35 0.22
C GLY A 195 -7.23 9.97 -0.70
N THR A 196 -7.32 9.37 -1.88
CA THR A 196 -8.18 9.74 -3.00
C THR A 196 -9.57 9.13 -2.82
N ASN A 197 -10.22 8.64 -3.87
CA ASN A 197 -11.37 7.73 -3.74
C ASN A 197 -11.14 6.48 -4.62
N SER A 198 -9.86 6.18 -4.86
CA SER A 198 -9.33 5.10 -5.67
C SER A 198 -8.22 4.41 -4.87
N ASP A 199 -7.84 3.20 -5.26
CA ASP A 199 -6.84 2.39 -4.57
C ASP A 199 -5.51 3.13 -4.33
N ASP A 200 -5.20 3.40 -3.06
CA ASP A 200 -4.02 4.13 -2.63
C ASP A 200 -3.00 3.25 -1.90
N VAL A 201 -1.77 3.76 -1.80
CA VAL A 201 -0.71 3.17 -0.97
C VAL A 201 -0.14 4.23 -0.04
N ILE A 202 -0.48 4.18 1.24
CA ILE A 202 -0.07 5.19 2.22
C ILE A 202 0.87 4.58 3.24
N HIS A 203 2.07 5.16 3.39
CA HIS A 203 3.05 4.77 4.40
C HIS A 203 3.31 5.96 5.33
N GLY A 204 2.80 5.93 6.58
CA GLY A 204 3.00 7.02 7.57
C GLY A 204 4.44 7.13 8.06
N ARG A 205 5.07 5.97 8.32
CA ARG A 205 6.45 5.71 8.73
C ARG A 205 6.78 5.91 10.20
N GLY A 206 6.57 7.08 10.78
CA GLY A 206 7.04 7.37 12.12
C GLY A 206 6.35 8.60 12.67
N GLY A 207 6.07 8.60 13.97
CA GLY A 207 5.26 9.65 14.57
C GLY A 207 3.86 9.14 14.87
N ASP A 208 3.00 9.97 15.45
CA ASP A 208 1.62 9.58 15.73
C ASP A 208 0.75 10.02 14.54
N ASP A 209 0.48 9.11 13.61
CA ASP A 209 -0.13 9.44 12.33
C ASP A 209 -1.66 9.36 12.34
N LEU A 210 -2.28 10.12 11.43
CA LEU A 210 -3.70 10.05 11.12
C LEU A 210 -3.88 9.80 9.61
N LEU A 211 -4.13 8.53 9.26
CA LEU A 211 -4.18 8.05 7.89
C LEU A 211 -5.58 7.58 7.52
N TYR A 212 -6.09 8.07 6.39
CA TYR A 212 -7.37 7.64 5.83
C TYR A 212 -7.19 7.18 4.38
N GLY A 213 -7.66 5.97 4.05
CA GLY A 213 -7.74 5.46 2.67
C GLY A 213 -8.82 6.17 1.85
N GLN A 214 -9.99 6.37 2.46
CA GLN A 214 -11.22 6.94 1.89
C GLN A 214 -12.03 5.95 1.06
N GLY A 215 -11.68 5.75 -0.20
CA GLY A 215 -12.44 4.92 -1.12
C GLY A 215 -11.49 4.16 -2.03
N GLY A 216 -11.86 2.96 -2.45
CA GLY A 216 -10.94 2.08 -3.18
C GLY A 216 -10.34 1.03 -2.24
N ASP A 217 -9.63 0.06 -2.81
CA ASP A 217 -8.99 -1.01 -2.05
C ASP A 217 -7.59 -0.55 -1.62
N ASP A 218 -7.47 0.00 -0.41
CA ASP A 218 -6.28 0.73 0.02
C ASP A 218 -5.23 -0.15 0.71
N THR A 219 -3.96 0.21 0.58
CA THR A 219 -2.88 -0.35 1.41
C THR A 219 -2.32 0.72 2.33
N ILE A 220 -2.52 0.56 3.64
CA ILE A 220 -2.10 1.53 4.66
C ILE A 220 -1.08 0.86 5.59
N VAL A 221 0.09 1.47 5.73
CA VAL A 221 1.13 1.10 6.69
C VAL A 221 1.36 2.28 7.62
N GLY A 222 0.99 2.14 8.90
CA GLY A 222 1.18 3.20 9.90
C GLY A 222 2.66 3.53 10.07
N ASP A 223 3.46 2.55 10.46
CA ASP A 223 4.85 2.77 10.85
C ASP A 223 5.85 1.85 10.13
N SER A 224 7.09 2.32 10.02
CA SER A 224 8.24 1.49 9.64
C SER A 224 8.62 0.54 10.78
N ASP A 225 9.15 -0.64 10.44
CA ASP A 225 9.55 -1.65 11.43
C ASP A 225 10.47 -1.07 12.53
N GLY A 226 10.04 -1.19 13.79
CA GLY A 226 10.82 -0.79 14.97
C GLY A 226 10.80 0.71 15.28
N VAL A 227 10.05 1.51 14.52
CA VAL A 227 9.65 2.86 14.90
C VAL A 227 8.36 2.77 15.70
N ALA A 228 8.20 3.64 16.70
CA ALA A 228 7.01 3.68 17.53
C ALA A 228 6.18 4.93 17.22
N GLY A 229 4.89 4.73 17.00
CA GLY A 229 3.89 5.75 16.70
C GLY A 229 2.53 5.28 17.23
N ASN A 230 1.68 6.19 17.73
CA ASN A 230 0.32 5.87 18.13
C ASN A 230 -0.65 6.29 17.03
N ASP A 231 -0.87 5.38 16.11
CA ASP A 231 -1.51 5.72 14.85
C ASP A 231 -3.03 5.60 14.90
N ARG A 232 -3.69 6.33 14.01
CA ARG A 232 -5.10 6.14 13.69
C ARG A 232 -5.21 5.85 12.20
N LEU A 233 -5.50 4.60 11.90
CA LEU A 233 -5.50 4.02 10.58
C LEU A 233 -6.93 3.66 10.18
N TYR A 234 -7.45 4.33 9.16
CA TYR A 234 -8.81 4.15 8.63
C TYR A 234 -8.72 3.69 7.18
N GLY A 235 -9.20 2.49 6.86
CA GLY A 235 -9.38 2.04 5.47
C GLY A 235 -10.50 2.82 4.78
N ASP A 236 -11.62 3.00 5.50
CA ASP A 236 -12.87 3.62 5.04
C ASP A 236 -13.67 2.70 4.09
N ALA A 237 -13.67 2.89 2.77
CA ALA A 237 -14.56 2.15 1.88
C ALA A 237 -13.80 1.38 0.77
N GLY A 238 -13.83 0.06 0.84
CA GLY A 238 -13.15 -0.83 -0.09
C GLY A 238 -12.61 -2.03 0.68
N ASP A 239 -11.98 -2.98 -0.01
CA ASP A 239 -11.34 -4.12 0.64
C ASP A 239 -9.91 -3.73 1.05
N ASP A 240 -9.75 -3.21 2.27
CA ASP A 240 -8.51 -2.53 2.69
C ASP A 240 -7.49 -3.46 3.36
N ALA A 241 -6.20 -3.17 3.16
CA ALA A 241 -5.08 -3.81 3.86
C ALA A 241 -4.37 -2.82 4.78
N VAL A 242 -4.66 -2.90 6.08
CA VAL A 242 -4.13 -1.97 7.09
C VAL A 242 -3.15 -2.68 8.03
N THR A 243 -1.91 -2.18 8.08
CA THR A 243 -0.84 -2.71 8.93
C THR A 243 -0.29 -1.63 9.86
N GLY A 244 -0.20 -1.93 11.16
CA GLY A 244 0.48 -1.08 12.14
C GLY A 244 1.63 -1.81 12.82
N SER A 245 2.57 -1.04 13.34
CA SER A 245 3.79 -1.55 13.97
C SER A 245 3.77 -1.26 15.48
N VAL A 246 4.90 -0.86 16.06
CA VAL A 246 5.04 -0.66 17.51
C VAL A 246 4.29 0.61 17.92
N GLY A 247 3.62 0.58 19.06
CA GLY A 247 2.81 1.70 19.54
C GLY A 247 1.40 1.27 19.88
N ILE A 248 0.55 2.24 20.27
CA ILE A 248 -0.86 2.05 20.59
C ILE A 248 -1.70 2.61 19.45
N ASP A 249 -2.19 1.73 18.60
CA ASP A 249 -2.84 2.10 17.36
C ASP A 249 -4.34 1.84 17.41
N THR A 250 -5.05 2.60 16.59
CA THR A 250 -6.46 2.40 16.28
C THR A 250 -6.59 2.01 14.82
N PHE A 251 -7.19 0.85 14.57
CA PHE A 251 -7.51 0.34 13.24
C PHE A 251 -9.02 0.37 13.03
N VAL A 252 -9.45 0.92 11.92
CA VAL A 252 -10.82 0.86 11.43
C VAL A 252 -10.75 0.42 9.97
N GLY A 253 -11.30 -0.76 9.66
CA GLY A 253 -11.43 -1.22 8.27
C GLY A 253 -12.46 -0.35 7.56
N GLY A 254 -13.73 -0.52 7.90
CA GLY A 254 -14.82 0.31 7.42
C GLY A 254 -15.86 -0.52 6.69
N SER A 255 -16.09 -0.25 5.40
CA SER A 255 -16.96 -1.09 4.58
C SER A 255 -16.16 -1.83 3.52
N GLY A 256 -16.31 -3.14 3.44
CA GLY A 256 -15.52 -4.01 2.58
C GLY A 256 -14.96 -5.17 3.38
N SER A 257 -14.14 -6.00 2.75
CA SER A 257 -13.53 -7.17 3.38
C SER A 257 -12.11 -6.85 3.78
N ASP A 258 -11.94 -6.35 5.00
CA ASP A 258 -10.70 -5.71 5.42
C ASP A 258 -9.70 -6.68 6.05
N VAL A 259 -8.41 -6.41 5.87
CA VAL A 259 -7.32 -7.13 6.53
C VAL A 259 -6.57 -6.16 7.45
N LEU A 260 -6.80 -6.31 8.76
CA LEU A 260 -6.17 -5.49 9.79
C LEU A 260 -5.11 -6.31 10.53
N THR A 261 -3.85 -5.87 10.46
CA THR A 261 -2.71 -6.59 11.06
C THR A 261 -1.88 -5.67 11.94
N SER A 262 -1.49 -6.16 13.12
CA SER A 262 -0.45 -5.53 13.93
C SER A 262 0.58 -6.56 14.39
N THR A 263 1.83 -6.12 14.50
CA THR A 263 2.93 -6.88 15.11
C THR A 263 3.19 -6.45 16.56
N SER A 264 2.52 -5.40 17.05
CA SER A 264 2.71 -4.84 18.38
C SER A 264 2.00 -5.62 19.47
N GLU A 265 2.70 -5.78 20.60
CA GLU A 265 2.16 -6.38 21.82
C GLU A 265 1.55 -5.35 22.77
N SER A 266 1.59 -4.05 22.42
CA SER A 266 0.88 -3.00 23.13
C SER A 266 -0.64 -3.13 22.92
N HIS A 267 -1.43 -2.38 23.69
CA HIS A 267 -2.88 -2.48 23.58
C HIS A 267 -3.39 -1.83 22.28
N GLN A 268 -3.90 -2.64 21.35
CA GLN A 268 -4.46 -2.16 20.09
C GLN A 268 -5.99 -2.03 20.15
N SER A 269 -6.57 -1.16 19.30
CA SER A 269 -8.02 -1.08 19.08
C SER A 269 -8.38 -1.36 17.62
N PHE A 270 -8.90 -2.56 17.32
CA PHE A 270 -9.40 -2.94 16.00
C PHE A 270 -10.92 -2.88 15.91
N ARG A 271 -11.41 -2.38 14.77
CA ARG A 271 -12.79 -2.49 14.30
C ARG A 271 -12.76 -2.89 12.83
N GLY A 272 -13.30 -4.06 12.50
CA GLY A 272 -13.45 -4.53 11.11
C GLY A 272 -14.42 -3.62 10.37
N GLY A 273 -15.72 -3.76 10.65
CA GLY A 273 -16.72 -2.81 10.20
C GLY A 273 -17.94 -3.51 9.59
N SER A 274 -18.03 -3.56 8.27
CA SER A 274 -19.02 -4.37 7.56
C SER A 274 -18.38 -5.06 6.37
N GLY A 275 -18.60 -6.35 6.20
CA GLY A 275 -18.04 -7.15 5.13
C GLY A 275 -17.46 -8.43 5.69
N VAL A 276 -16.31 -8.89 5.23
CA VAL A 276 -15.68 -10.10 5.76
C VAL A 276 -14.27 -9.75 6.20
N ASP A 277 -14.12 -9.45 7.48
CA ASP A 277 -12.87 -8.87 7.97
C ASP A 277 -11.93 -9.93 8.54
N THR A 278 -10.63 -9.70 8.45
CA THR A 278 -9.60 -10.49 9.11
C THR A 278 -8.75 -9.62 10.01
N ILE A 279 -8.82 -9.87 11.31
CA ILE A 279 -8.02 -9.18 12.32
C ILE A 279 -6.92 -10.12 12.84
N THR A 280 -5.65 -9.76 12.65
CA THR A 280 -4.48 -10.50 13.14
C THR A 280 -3.62 -9.65 14.08
N PHE A 281 -3.39 -10.11 15.31
CA PHE A 281 -2.48 -9.46 16.25
C PHE A 281 -1.89 -10.46 17.26
N PRO A 282 -0.71 -10.20 17.85
CA PRO A 282 -0.14 -11.04 18.90
C PRO A 282 -0.91 -10.92 20.22
N ILE A 283 -0.72 -11.89 21.12
CA ILE A 283 -1.25 -11.80 22.49
C ILE A 283 -0.69 -10.52 23.16
N PRO A 284 -1.54 -9.55 23.55
CA PRO A 284 -1.08 -8.30 24.14
C PRO A 284 -0.45 -8.48 25.54
N LEU A 285 0.47 -7.59 25.88
CA LEU A 285 1.13 -7.50 27.20
C LEU A 285 0.51 -6.43 28.11
N GLU A 286 -0.46 -5.66 27.63
CA GLU A 286 -1.13 -4.59 28.36
C GLU A 286 -2.66 -4.75 28.35
N SER A 287 -3.33 -4.15 29.33
CA SER A 287 -4.81 -4.09 29.35
C SER A 287 -5.32 -3.01 28.41
N GLY A 288 -6.61 -3.07 28.07
CA GLY A 288 -7.27 -2.06 27.24
C GLY A 288 -7.40 -2.44 25.77
N PHE A 289 -6.88 -3.62 25.36
CA PHE A 289 -7.01 -4.09 23.98
C PHE A 289 -8.47 -4.31 23.57
N VAL A 290 -8.79 -3.96 22.34
CA VAL A 290 -10.12 -4.10 21.75
C VAL A 290 -9.98 -4.71 20.36
N ALA A 291 -10.73 -5.76 20.06
CA ALA A 291 -10.91 -6.27 18.71
C ALA A 291 -12.38 -6.57 18.47
N LYS A 292 -12.95 -5.96 17.44
CA LYS A 292 -14.33 -6.18 17.04
C LYS A 292 -14.38 -6.43 15.54
N GLY A 293 -14.97 -7.55 15.12
CA GLY A 293 -15.25 -7.77 13.69
C GLY A 293 -16.34 -6.79 13.24
N HIS A 294 -17.57 -7.06 13.68
CA HIS A 294 -18.80 -6.36 13.26
C HIS A 294 -19.17 -6.68 11.80
N GLY A 295 -20.44 -7.09 11.60
CA GLY A 295 -21.07 -7.16 10.29
C GLY A 295 -20.44 -8.13 9.29
N GLY A 296 -20.87 -9.39 9.27
CA GLY A 296 -20.47 -10.40 8.29
C GLY A 296 -19.69 -11.55 8.92
N GLN A 297 -18.86 -12.27 8.15
CA GLN A 297 -18.18 -13.50 8.62
C GLN A 297 -16.74 -13.22 9.04
N ASP A 298 -16.56 -12.50 10.14
CA ASP A 298 -15.24 -11.98 10.50
C ASP A 298 -14.35 -13.04 11.12
N LYS A 299 -13.05 -12.92 10.84
CA LYS A 299 -11.98 -13.80 11.27
C LYS A 299 -11.05 -13.11 12.27
N LEU A 300 -10.82 -13.78 13.40
CA LEU A 300 -9.79 -13.43 14.38
C LEU A 300 -8.64 -14.43 14.30
N ARG A 301 -7.41 -13.93 14.20
CA ARG A 301 -6.19 -14.72 14.36
C ARG A 301 -5.29 -14.11 15.42
N LEU A 302 -5.19 -14.78 16.56
CA LEU A 302 -4.21 -14.41 17.58
C LEU A 302 -2.87 -15.09 17.34
N LEU A 303 -1.80 -14.31 17.35
CA LEU A 303 -0.42 -14.82 17.27
C LEU A 303 0.16 -15.01 18.68
N PRO A 304 1.10 -15.93 18.90
CA PRO A 304 1.82 -15.99 20.18
C PRO A 304 2.59 -14.69 20.44
N ASN A 305 2.90 -14.42 21.70
CA ASN A 305 3.83 -13.36 22.04
C ASN A 305 5.28 -13.71 21.60
N ALA A 306 6.11 -12.68 21.49
CA ALA A 306 7.50 -12.74 21.08
C ALA A 306 8.35 -13.53 22.07
N ASN A 307 8.02 -13.51 23.36
CA ASN A 307 8.71 -14.28 24.38
C ASN A 307 8.39 -15.79 24.27
N PRO A 308 9.33 -16.64 23.82
CA PRO A 308 9.07 -18.07 23.61
C PRO A 308 8.87 -18.85 24.92
N LEU A 309 9.21 -18.27 26.08
CA LEU A 309 9.07 -18.89 27.39
C LEU A 309 7.72 -18.59 28.05
N ALA A 310 6.99 -17.58 27.56
CA ALA A 310 5.70 -17.23 28.11
C ALA A 310 4.67 -18.32 27.82
N LYS A 311 3.83 -18.62 28.81
CA LYS A 311 2.76 -19.64 28.70
C LYS A 311 1.45 -19.09 29.27
N PRO A 312 0.93 -17.99 28.71
CA PRO A 312 -0.25 -17.36 29.26
C PRO A 312 -1.49 -18.25 29.12
N THR A 313 -2.45 -18.02 30.01
CA THR A 313 -3.84 -18.43 29.81
C THR A 313 -4.58 -17.29 29.13
N VAL A 314 -5.02 -17.49 27.89
CA VAL A 314 -5.83 -16.55 27.12
C VAL A 314 -7.29 -16.96 27.24
N ARG A 315 -8.11 -16.09 27.81
CA ARG A 315 -9.56 -16.28 27.88
C ARG A 315 -10.26 -15.27 27.00
N ILE A 316 -11.02 -15.75 26.02
CA ILE A 316 -11.88 -14.95 25.15
C ILE A 316 -13.33 -15.24 25.51
N ASP A 317 -14.13 -14.20 25.70
CA ASP A 317 -15.57 -14.31 25.92
C ASP A 317 -16.30 -13.27 25.08
N GLN A 318 -16.89 -13.71 23.96
CA GLN A 318 -17.50 -12.83 22.95
C GLN A 318 -18.67 -11.98 23.49
N LEU A 319 -19.27 -12.37 24.63
CA LEU A 319 -20.39 -11.65 25.26
C LEU A 319 -19.96 -10.82 26.48
N LYS A 320 -18.70 -10.94 26.92
CA LYS A 320 -18.19 -10.27 28.13
C LYS A 320 -16.84 -9.62 27.83
N LYS A 321 -15.89 -9.79 28.75
CA LYS A 321 -14.52 -9.32 28.62
C LYS A 321 -13.57 -10.50 28.40
N SER A 322 -12.53 -10.24 27.66
CA SER A 322 -11.39 -11.13 27.49
C SER A 322 -10.36 -10.84 28.57
N THR A 323 -9.65 -11.88 29.02
CA THR A 323 -8.62 -11.75 30.04
C THR A 323 -7.40 -12.58 29.70
N ILE A 324 -6.21 -12.05 29.95
CA ILE A 324 -4.95 -12.78 29.81
C ILE A 324 -4.28 -12.85 31.18
N ARG A 325 -3.84 -14.06 31.56
CA ARG A 325 -3.11 -14.30 32.82
C ARG A 325 -1.83 -15.06 32.52
N ASP A 326 -0.70 -14.54 32.97
CA ASP A 326 0.58 -15.26 32.95
C ASP A 326 1.13 -15.39 34.38
N LEU A 327 2.38 -15.81 34.56
CA LEU A 327 3.09 -15.89 35.84
C LEU A 327 3.32 -14.53 36.55
N GLN A 328 2.84 -13.43 35.98
CA GLN A 328 2.91 -12.07 36.54
C GLN A 328 1.70 -11.79 37.47
N PRO A 329 1.79 -10.86 38.44
CA PRO A 329 0.79 -10.73 39.51
C PRO A 329 -0.56 -10.10 39.10
N TYR A 330 -0.75 -9.69 37.85
CA TYR A 330 -1.94 -8.98 37.37
C TYR A 330 -2.64 -9.74 36.22
N THR A 331 -3.97 -9.58 36.14
CA THR A 331 -4.78 -10.04 35.00
C THR A 331 -4.91 -8.90 34.01
N LEU A 332 -4.53 -9.14 32.75
CA LEU A 332 -4.79 -8.18 31.67
C LEU A 332 -6.22 -8.32 31.20
N GLU A 333 -6.89 -7.21 30.92
CA GLU A 333 -8.29 -7.19 30.48
C GLU A 333 -8.47 -6.46 29.16
N GLY A 334 -9.40 -6.95 28.32
CA GLY A 334 -9.75 -6.34 27.05
C GLY A 334 -11.10 -6.83 26.54
N LYS A 335 -11.44 -6.50 25.30
CA LYS A 335 -12.71 -6.87 24.67
C LYS A 335 -12.48 -7.45 23.27
N ILE A 336 -12.89 -8.70 23.08
CA ILE A 336 -12.85 -9.38 21.78
C ILE A 336 -14.25 -9.93 21.50
N ASN A 337 -14.92 -9.46 20.45
CA ASN A 337 -16.27 -9.91 20.10
C ASN A 337 -16.64 -9.72 18.63
N GLY A 338 -17.68 -10.42 18.19
CA GLY A 338 -18.22 -10.28 16.83
C GLY A 338 -17.37 -10.98 15.80
N PHE A 339 -16.81 -12.15 16.13
CA PHE A 339 -16.04 -12.98 15.21
C PHE A 339 -16.74 -14.32 15.00
N SER A 340 -16.74 -14.78 13.74
CA SER A 340 -17.33 -16.06 13.34
C SER A 340 -16.28 -17.12 13.00
N ASP A 341 -15.06 -16.74 12.60
CA ASP A 341 -13.91 -17.63 12.46
C ASP A 341 -12.81 -17.23 13.46
N ILE A 342 -12.41 -18.16 14.32
CA ILE A 342 -11.43 -17.90 15.38
C ILE A 342 -10.28 -18.91 15.29
N VAL A 343 -9.07 -18.40 15.14
CA VAL A 343 -7.83 -19.16 15.23
C VAL A 343 -7.12 -18.82 16.55
N LEU A 344 -7.06 -19.81 17.45
CA LEU A 344 -6.46 -19.66 18.76
C LEU A 344 -4.93 -19.76 18.68
N PRO A 345 -4.19 -19.02 19.53
CA PRO A 345 -2.75 -18.85 19.38
C PRO A 345 -1.96 -20.09 19.81
N ALA A 346 -0.74 -20.19 19.29
CA ALA A 346 0.27 -21.07 19.88
C ALA A 346 0.71 -20.57 21.27
N ARG A 347 1.44 -21.41 22.00
CA ARG A 347 2.09 -21.11 23.29
C ARG A 347 1.17 -20.62 24.41
N ALA A 348 -0.14 -20.79 24.28
CA ALA A 348 -1.10 -20.38 25.30
C ALA A 348 -2.07 -21.51 25.63
N LEU A 349 -2.50 -21.58 26.90
CA LEU A 349 -3.73 -22.29 27.24
C LEU A 349 -4.90 -21.40 26.80
N SER A 350 -5.71 -21.87 25.87
CA SER A 350 -6.82 -21.07 25.34
C SER A 350 -8.15 -21.48 25.96
N ILE A 351 -8.92 -20.52 26.44
CA ILE A 351 -10.30 -20.70 26.92
C ILE A 351 -11.20 -19.79 26.08
N PHE A 352 -11.92 -20.36 25.13
CA PHE A 352 -12.81 -19.62 24.25
C PHE A 352 -14.26 -19.82 24.66
N LYS A 353 -15.02 -18.72 24.73
CA LYS A 353 -16.46 -18.74 24.91
C LYS A 353 -17.10 -17.95 23.76
N GLY A 354 -17.85 -18.66 22.93
CA GLY A 354 -18.55 -18.17 21.74
C GLY A 354 -19.69 -17.21 22.06
N SER A 355 -20.52 -16.92 21.07
CA SER A 355 -21.64 -16.00 21.20
C SER A 355 -22.99 -16.75 21.28
N ASN A 356 -24.05 -16.27 20.65
CA ASN A 356 -25.24 -17.09 20.36
C ASN A 356 -25.39 -17.34 18.85
N ASP A 357 -24.40 -16.90 18.07
CA ASP A 357 -24.31 -17.06 16.63
C ASP A 357 -23.40 -18.25 16.29
N SER A 358 -23.38 -18.68 15.04
CA SER A 358 -22.57 -19.82 14.61
C SER A 358 -21.09 -19.44 14.44
N GLU A 359 -20.19 -20.22 15.05
CA GLU A 359 -18.76 -19.99 14.98
C GLU A 359 -17.93 -21.20 14.53
N VAL A 360 -16.83 -20.93 13.84
CA VAL A 360 -15.76 -21.88 13.53
C VAL A 360 -14.57 -21.55 14.42
N ILE A 361 -14.19 -22.48 15.29
CA ILE A 361 -13.09 -22.32 16.23
C ILE A 361 -12.02 -23.35 15.94
N THR A 362 -10.80 -22.90 15.69
CA THR A 362 -9.64 -23.76 15.45
C THR A 362 -8.57 -23.51 16.50
N ALA A 363 -8.31 -24.52 17.34
CA ALA A 363 -7.18 -24.52 18.25
C ALA A 363 -5.85 -24.69 17.50
N HIS A 364 -4.78 -24.12 18.05
CA HIS A 364 -3.44 -24.46 17.60
C HIS A 364 -3.18 -25.98 17.80
N PRO A 365 -2.58 -26.71 16.84
CA PRO A 365 -2.45 -28.16 16.91
C PRO A 365 -1.74 -28.73 18.15
N ASP A 366 -0.84 -27.96 18.76
CA ASP A 366 0.00 -28.43 19.87
C ASP A 366 -0.32 -27.80 21.23
N HIS A 367 -1.38 -27.00 21.34
CA HIS A 367 -1.72 -26.30 22.58
C HIS A 367 -3.17 -26.50 22.99
N ARG A 368 -3.32 -26.79 24.29
CA ARG A 368 -4.60 -27.13 24.91
C ARG A 368 -5.62 -26.00 24.76
N ALA A 369 -6.84 -26.38 24.43
CA ALA A 369 -7.99 -25.50 24.31
C ALA A 369 -9.20 -25.98 25.12
N MET A 370 -9.95 -25.01 25.66
CA MET A 370 -11.27 -25.20 26.25
C MET A 370 -12.25 -24.31 25.49
N ILE A 371 -13.03 -24.91 24.61
CA ILE A 371 -13.95 -24.22 23.69
C ILE A 371 -15.38 -24.46 24.16
N TYR A 372 -16.13 -23.38 24.32
CA TYR A 372 -17.54 -23.39 24.69
C TYR A 372 -18.31 -22.56 23.66
N GLY A 373 -19.07 -23.20 22.77
CA GLY A 373 -19.82 -22.53 21.69
C GLY A 373 -20.96 -21.65 22.23
N ARG A 374 -21.72 -22.18 23.19
CA ARG A 374 -22.94 -21.64 23.83
C ARG A 374 -24.18 -21.83 22.99
N GLY A 375 -24.35 -21.09 21.91
CA GLY A 375 -25.55 -21.09 21.08
C GLY A 375 -25.15 -20.87 19.63
N GLY A 376 -25.86 -21.46 18.68
CA GLY A 376 -25.50 -21.37 17.26
C GLY A 376 -25.22 -22.75 16.68
N ALA A 377 -24.68 -22.83 15.46
CA ALA A 377 -24.20 -24.08 14.89
C ALA A 377 -22.67 -24.03 14.80
N ASP A 378 -22.00 -24.56 15.81
CA ASP A 378 -20.57 -24.35 16.00
C ASP A 378 -19.72 -25.47 15.43
N VAL A 379 -18.56 -25.12 14.87
CA VAL A 379 -17.53 -26.07 14.44
C VAL A 379 -16.28 -25.87 15.28
N MET A 380 -16.05 -26.75 16.24
CA MET A 380 -14.91 -26.70 17.14
C MET A 380 -13.87 -27.74 16.76
N THR A 381 -12.65 -27.28 16.54
CA THR A 381 -11.50 -28.12 16.22
C THR A 381 -10.44 -27.95 17.31
N GLY A 382 -10.18 -29.03 18.04
CA GLY A 382 -9.15 -29.15 19.06
C GLY A 382 -7.74 -29.35 18.51
N SER A 383 -6.86 -29.78 19.39
CA SER A 383 -5.41 -29.91 19.28
C SER A 383 -4.99 -31.37 19.44
N ARG A 384 -3.73 -31.63 19.75
CA ARG A 384 -3.22 -32.96 20.14
C ARG A 384 -3.12 -33.12 21.67
N GLN A 385 -3.56 -32.10 22.41
CA GLN A 385 -3.55 -32.04 23.88
C GLN A 385 -4.94 -32.37 24.43
N PRO A 386 -5.09 -32.70 25.74
CA PRO A 386 -6.40 -33.00 26.33
C PRO A 386 -7.34 -31.78 26.36
N ASP A 387 -8.22 -31.69 25.37
CA ASP A 387 -9.08 -30.54 25.15
C ASP A 387 -10.47 -30.69 25.79
N ARG A 388 -11.17 -29.57 25.88
CA ARG A 388 -12.60 -29.56 26.20
C ARG A 388 -13.36 -28.83 25.10
N LEU A 389 -14.30 -29.53 24.47
CA LEU A 389 -15.16 -29.00 23.42
C LEU A 389 -16.62 -29.12 23.89
N ASP A 390 -17.31 -28.01 24.06
CA ASP A 390 -18.68 -27.96 24.59
C ASP A 390 -19.51 -27.09 23.63
N GLY A 391 -20.31 -27.71 22.76
CA GLY A 391 -21.04 -26.97 21.71
C GLY A 391 -22.09 -26.06 22.32
N GLY A 392 -23.01 -26.66 23.06
CA GLY A 392 -24.04 -25.92 23.80
C GLY A 392 -25.40 -26.17 23.15
N ASN A 393 -26.11 -25.10 22.83
CA ASN A 393 -27.41 -25.18 22.17
C ASN A 393 -27.26 -25.00 20.66
N GLY A 394 -27.72 -25.97 19.89
CA GLY A 394 -27.82 -25.86 18.43
C GLY A 394 -27.29 -27.11 17.76
N PHE A 395 -26.71 -26.97 16.56
CA PHE A 395 -26.13 -28.11 15.84
C PHE A 395 -24.62 -27.96 15.75
N ASP A 396 -23.91 -28.70 16.60
CA ASP A 396 -22.49 -28.49 16.83
C ASP A 396 -21.65 -29.69 16.38
N ILE A 397 -20.47 -29.38 15.89
CA ILE A 397 -19.45 -30.33 15.43
C ILE A 397 -18.20 -30.16 16.29
N ALA A 398 -17.83 -31.19 17.05
CA ALA A 398 -16.61 -31.22 17.85
C ALA A 398 -15.58 -32.21 17.27
N ARG A 399 -14.37 -31.74 16.99
CA ARG A 399 -13.26 -32.53 16.46
C ARG A 399 -12.05 -32.43 17.38
N GLY A 400 -11.77 -33.46 18.18
CA GLY A 400 -10.68 -33.44 19.18
C GLY A 400 -9.28 -33.30 18.57
N ARG A 401 -8.97 -34.06 17.52
CA ARG A 401 -7.63 -34.19 16.87
C ARG A 401 -6.55 -34.91 17.69
N GLY A 402 -6.91 -35.46 18.86
CA GLY A 402 -6.08 -36.37 19.65
C GLY A 402 -5.74 -35.79 21.02
N GLY A 403 -5.33 -36.65 21.95
CA GLY A 403 -5.37 -36.30 23.37
C GLY A 403 -6.58 -36.96 24.03
N ASN A 404 -6.67 -36.87 25.36
CA ASN A 404 -7.83 -37.41 26.08
C ASN A 404 -8.90 -36.31 26.17
N ASP A 405 -9.64 -36.13 25.07
CA ASP A 405 -10.53 -35.00 24.87
C ASP A 405 -11.91 -35.21 25.52
N THR A 406 -12.51 -34.13 26.00
CA THR A 406 -13.88 -34.15 26.52
C THR A 406 -14.80 -33.36 25.61
N CYS A 407 -15.69 -34.06 24.90
CA CYS A 407 -16.69 -33.45 24.03
C CYS A 407 -18.09 -33.54 24.65
N LYS A 408 -18.76 -32.39 24.81
CA LYS A 408 -20.12 -32.26 25.36
C LYS A 408 -21.01 -31.46 24.42
N ASN A 409 -22.32 -31.71 24.51
CA ASN A 409 -23.36 -30.96 23.80
C ASN A 409 -23.00 -30.68 22.33
N ALA A 410 -22.63 -31.74 21.62
CA ALA A 410 -22.35 -31.70 20.19
C ALA A 410 -22.96 -32.91 19.49
N GLU A 411 -23.64 -32.69 18.37
CA GLU A 411 -24.37 -33.68 17.59
C GLU A 411 -23.42 -34.54 16.76
N LYS A 412 -22.32 -33.95 16.30
CA LYS A 412 -21.23 -34.68 15.60
C LYS A 412 -19.94 -34.58 16.38
N ARG A 413 -19.32 -35.73 16.63
CA ARG A 413 -18.07 -35.83 17.39
C ARG A 413 -17.09 -36.75 16.69
N SER A 414 -15.82 -36.39 16.70
CA SER A 414 -14.73 -37.24 16.24
C SER A 414 -13.48 -37.04 17.09
N SER A 415 -12.78 -38.13 17.40
CA SER A 415 -11.57 -38.11 18.22
C SER A 415 -11.80 -37.53 19.61
N CYS A 416 -12.97 -37.84 20.18
CA CYS A 416 -13.30 -37.76 21.59
C CYS A 416 -13.50 -39.22 22.07
#